data_AF-A0A2M8L2N5-F1
#
_entry.id   AF-A0A2M8L2N5-F1
#
_cell.length_a   1.000
_cell.length_b   1.000
_cell.length_c   1.000
_cell.angle_alpha   90.00
_cell.angle_beta   90.00
_cell.angle_gamma   90.00
#
_symmetry.space_group_name_H-M   'P 1'
#
loop_
_entity.id
_entity.type
_entity.pdbx_description
1 polymer ?
#
loop_
_entity_poly.entity_id
_entity_poly.type
_entity_poly.pdbx_seq_one_letter_code
_entity_poly.pdbx_strand_id
1 'polypeptide(L)'
;MGVGVVILVIGLVYGWFLWGVVMVAKDLGKPIKLLEEKRIDEAKKMILKNQTRNKNMAGFWAETKLGEIVEIFLEVSEIEEKLVTLVESMDKINGAIFEEKVIDFKAELTNVSKNLLEVETEVGIVQARLMGVRKWMPGRWRPDIDKGIDMVSKNIDLVSKLRQLTGVLPEILGLDGKRREYLVLLQNEMELRATGGFIGSYGVLSFQEGRLISFDIKDVYEADGQLRGHVEPPEEIKRYLGEAGWFMRDANWKASFPQSAKDVQWFFEKEMGRKVDGVIGVDLAVVKSMLNATGPIFVPDFKEKIDKDNLYEQAEFYSESKFFPGSVQKASFLSGLGKQLFMEISDLKMGQRWNLARGLVDVLE
;
A
#
# COMPACT_ATOMS: atom_id res chain seq x y z
N MET A 1 8.73 -8.02 -8.62
CA MET A 1 9.30 -7.74 -9.97
C MET A 1 10.08 -6.41 -10.08
N GLY A 2 10.03 -5.50 -9.09
CA GLY A 2 10.68 -4.17 -9.18
C GLY A 2 12.20 -4.11 -8.94
N VAL A 3 12.81 -5.15 -8.38
CA VAL A 3 14.26 -5.19 -8.09
C VAL A 3 15.08 -5.75 -9.25
N GLY A 4 14.41 -6.49 -10.16
CA GLY A 4 15.06 -7.16 -11.29
C GLY A 4 15.63 -6.23 -12.36
N VAL A 5 15.26 -4.94 -12.34
CA VAL A 5 15.70 -3.98 -13.35
C VAL A 5 16.99 -3.25 -12.94
N VAL A 6 17.30 -3.11 -11.63
CA VAL A 6 18.65 -2.71 -11.17
C VAL A 6 19.69 -3.74 -11.63
N ILE A 7 19.31 -5.02 -11.60
CA ILE A 7 20.16 -6.18 -11.94
C ILE A 7 20.58 -6.18 -13.42
N LEU A 8 19.86 -5.47 -14.31
CA LEU A 8 20.06 -5.50 -15.76
C LEU A 8 21.00 -4.42 -16.30
N VAL A 9 21.38 -3.42 -15.51
CA VAL A 9 22.04 -2.21 -16.03
C VAL A 9 23.53 -2.41 -16.40
N ILE A 10 24.21 -3.47 -15.94
CA ILE A 10 25.70 -3.45 -15.88
C ILE A 10 26.35 -4.74 -16.38
N GLY A 11 26.07 -5.12 -17.63
CA GLY A 11 26.52 -6.39 -18.22
C GLY A 11 27.40 -6.35 -19.48
N LEU A 12 28.68 -5.94 -19.37
CA LEU A 12 29.87 -6.40 -20.16
C LEU A 12 30.40 -5.61 -21.38
N VAL A 13 31.52 -4.87 -21.20
CA VAL A 13 32.59 -4.69 -22.21
C VAL A 13 33.98 -4.90 -21.57
N TYR A 14 34.70 -5.95 -21.99
CA TYR A 14 36.10 -6.35 -21.68
C TYR A 14 36.33 -7.30 -20.47
N GLY A 15 37.09 -8.38 -20.71
CA GLY A 15 37.20 -9.59 -19.89
C GLY A 15 37.89 -9.45 -18.52
N TRP A 16 37.82 -10.54 -17.72
CA TRP A 16 38.28 -10.79 -16.33
C TRP A 16 37.92 -9.73 -15.27
N PHE A 17 38.13 -8.44 -15.56
CA PHE A 17 37.86 -7.27 -14.74
C PHE A 17 36.37 -6.97 -14.54
N LEU A 18 35.53 -7.25 -15.55
CA LEU A 18 34.07 -7.20 -15.38
C LEU A 18 33.50 -8.31 -14.50
N TRP A 19 34.26 -9.36 -14.18
CA TRP A 19 33.73 -10.41 -13.31
C TRP A 19 33.40 -9.84 -11.93
N GLY A 20 34.22 -8.93 -11.39
CA GLY A 20 33.93 -8.24 -10.14
C GLY A 20 32.66 -7.37 -10.21
N VAL A 21 32.55 -6.51 -11.23
CA VAL A 21 31.41 -5.61 -11.46
C VAL A 21 30.11 -6.38 -11.78
N VAL A 22 30.19 -7.45 -12.58
CA VAL A 22 29.06 -8.34 -12.90
C VAL A 22 28.65 -9.17 -11.70
N MET A 23 29.60 -9.64 -10.88
CA MET A 23 29.29 -10.34 -9.63
C MET A 23 28.61 -9.40 -8.63
N VAL A 24 29.05 -8.14 -8.56
CA VAL A 24 28.37 -7.10 -7.77
C VAL A 24 26.96 -6.86 -8.30
N ALA A 25 26.80 -6.59 -9.60
CA ALA A 25 25.48 -6.37 -10.21
C ALA A 25 24.54 -7.58 -10.05
N LYS A 26 25.07 -8.81 -10.09
CA LYS A 26 24.31 -10.04 -9.83
C LYS A 26 23.89 -10.19 -8.36
N ASP A 27 24.63 -9.62 -7.44
CA ASP A 27 24.37 -9.70 -6.01
C ASP A 27 23.44 -8.58 -5.52
N LEU A 28 23.34 -7.47 -6.25
CA LEU A 28 22.36 -6.42 -5.99
C LEU A 28 20.93 -6.98 -6.08
N GLY A 29 20.10 -6.62 -5.11
CA GLY A 29 18.71 -7.04 -5.05
C GLY A 29 18.47 -8.46 -4.54
N LYS A 30 19.50 -9.29 -4.40
CA LYS A 30 19.37 -10.57 -3.68
C LYS A 30 19.06 -10.37 -2.20
N PRO A 31 19.64 -9.38 -1.48
CA PRO A 31 19.21 -9.07 -0.11
C PRO A 31 17.71 -8.77 -0.02
N ILE A 32 17.13 -8.08 -0.99
CA ILE A 32 15.70 -7.78 -1.00
C ILE A 32 14.87 -9.07 -1.16
N LYS A 33 15.29 -10.00 -2.02
CA LYS A 33 14.64 -11.33 -2.11
C LYS A 33 14.74 -12.10 -0.80
N LEU A 34 15.90 -12.03 -0.12
CA LEU A 34 16.07 -12.65 1.19
C LEU A 34 15.13 -12.01 2.23
N LEU A 35 14.88 -10.70 2.17
CA LEU A 35 13.89 -10.03 3.00
C LEU A 35 12.45 -10.51 2.69
N GLU A 36 12.09 -10.67 1.42
CA GLU A 36 10.82 -11.26 0.99
C GLU A 36 10.63 -12.69 1.56
N GLU A 37 11.73 -13.46 1.66
CA GLU A 37 11.78 -14.82 2.19
C GLU A 37 11.93 -14.92 3.72
N LYS A 38 11.87 -13.80 4.47
CA LYS A 38 12.13 -13.73 5.93
C LYS A 38 13.55 -14.13 6.37
N ARG A 39 14.53 -14.12 5.47
CA ARG A 39 15.93 -14.47 5.75
C ARG A 39 16.74 -13.21 6.08
N ILE A 40 16.31 -12.47 7.11
CA ILE A 40 16.85 -11.15 7.48
C ILE A 40 18.36 -11.24 7.80
N ASP A 41 18.77 -12.22 8.60
CA ASP A 41 20.19 -12.39 8.96
C ASP A 41 21.07 -12.70 7.75
N GLU A 42 20.54 -13.45 6.79
CA GLU A 42 21.24 -13.74 5.54
C GLU A 42 21.33 -12.51 4.65
N ALA A 43 20.26 -11.71 4.59
CA ALA A 43 20.25 -10.44 3.90
C ALA A 43 21.32 -9.50 4.50
N LYS A 44 21.38 -9.35 5.83
CA LYS A 44 22.38 -8.54 6.54
C LYS A 44 23.81 -9.00 6.24
N LYS A 45 24.07 -10.32 6.34
CA LYS A 45 25.39 -10.89 6.01
C LYS A 45 25.78 -10.61 4.55
N MET A 46 24.82 -10.70 3.64
CA MET A 46 25.05 -10.44 2.22
C MET A 46 25.32 -8.95 1.94
N ILE A 47 24.57 -8.05 2.57
CA ILE A 47 24.77 -6.60 2.47
C ILE A 47 26.16 -6.22 2.98
N LEU A 48 26.56 -6.71 4.17
CA LEU A 48 27.88 -6.44 4.72
C LEU A 48 29.01 -6.92 3.80
N LYS A 49 28.83 -8.12 3.21
CA LYS A 49 29.76 -8.66 2.21
C LYS A 49 29.81 -7.78 0.96
N ASN A 50 28.67 -7.32 0.47
CA ASN A 50 28.57 -6.43 -0.69
C ASN A 50 29.26 -5.08 -0.41
N GLN A 51 28.96 -4.44 0.71
CA GLN A 51 29.59 -3.19 1.14
C GLN A 51 31.11 -3.30 1.24
N THR A 52 31.61 -4.36 1.88
CA THR A 52 33.07 -4.60 2.01
C THR A 52 33.73 -4.73 0.64
N ARG A 53 33.11 -5.52 -0.25
CA ARG A 53 33.60 -5.69 -1.63
C ARG A 53 33.57 -4.38 -2.39
N ASN A 54 32.48 -3.62 -2.31
CA ASN A 54 32.30 -2.36 -3.03
C ASN A 54 33.29 -1.30 -2.54
N LYS A 55 33.55 -1.20 -1.22
CA LYS A 55 34.55 -0.28 -0.66
C LYS A 55 35.96 -0.58 -1.15
N ASN A 56 36.34 -1.86 -1.20
CA ASN A 56 37.63 -2.27 -1.74
C ASN A 56 37.77 -1.93 -3.23
N MET A 57 36.68 -2.04 -4.01
CA MET A 57 36.70 -1.62 -5.41
C MET A 57 36.77 -0.09 -5.55
N ALA A 58 36.08 0.67 -4.71
CA ALA A 58 36.03 2.13 -4.81
C ALA A 58 37.42 2.74 -4.69
N GLY A 59 38.23 2.26 -3.73
CA GLY A 59 39.62 2.71 -3.57
C GLY A 59 40.51 2.43 -4.81
N PHE A 60 40.22 1.39 -5.58
CA PHE A 60 40.98 1.05 -6.80
C PHE A 60 40.55 1.89 -8.02
N TRP A 61 39.27 2.30 -8.10
CA TRP A 61 38.69 2.93 -9.29
C TRP A 61 38.39 4.44 -9.14
N ALA A 62 38.73 5.05 -8.00
CA ALA A 62 38.35 6.42 -7.63
C ALA A 62 38.63 7.48 -8.72
N GLU A 63 39.73 7.37 -9.47
CA GLU A 63 40.12 8.35 -10.50
C GLU A 63 39.60 8.02 -11.92
N THR A 64 38.75 7.00 -12.07
CA THR A 64 38.26 6.54 -13.37
C THR A 64 36.77 6.80 -13.56
N LYS A 65 36.31 6.86 -14.82
CA LYS A 65 34.86 6.86 -15.13
C LYS A 65 34.14 5.63 -14.56
N LEU A 66 34.83 4.51 -14.39
CA LEU A 66 34.29 3.31 -13.75
C LEU A 66 34.08 3.51 -12.24
N GLY A 67 34.81 4.44 -11.61
CA GLY A 67 34.59 4.84 -10.23
C GLY A 67 33.16 5.32 -9.98
N GLU A 68 32.55 6.05 -10.92
CA GLU A 68 31.13 6.47 -10.82
C GLU A 68 30.17 5.27 -10.72
N ILE A 69 30.48 4.16 -11.39
CA ILE A 69 29.67 2.93 -11.32
C ILE A 69 29.85 2.24 -9.96
N VAL A 70 31.08 2.22 -9.44
CA VAL A 70 31.37 1.63 -8.13
C VAL A 70 30.71 2.42 -7.00
N GLU A 71 30.65 3.74 -7.12
CA GLU A 71 29.92 4.61 -6.20
C GLU A 71 28.42 4.31 -6.20
N ILE A 72 27.80 4.09 -7.38
CA ILE A 72 26.40 3.65 -7.46
C ILE A 72 26.21 2.33 -6.69
N PHE A 73 27.17 1.40 -6.77
CA PHE A 73 27.06 0.14 -6.03
C PHE A 73 27.15 0.32 -4.51
N LEU A 74 27.95 1.27 -4.04
CA LEU A 74 28.01 1.61 -2.63
C LEU A 74 26.67 2.17 -2.16
N GLU A 75 26.15 3.16 -2.88
CA GLU A 75 24.86 3.80 -2.56
C GLU A 75 23.70 2.80 -2.57
N VAL A 76 23.65 1.90 -3.56
CA VAL A 76 22.62 0.84 -3.59
C VAL A 76 22.77 -0.10 -2.39
N SER A 77 23.99 -0.42 -1.96
CA SER A 77 24.18 -1.27 -0.77
C SER A 77 23.84 -0.57 0.55
N GLU A 78 23.94 0.75 0.62
CA GLU A 78 23.49 1.57 1.76
C GLU A 78 21.95 1.64 1.80
N ILE A 79 21.31 1.80 0.63
CA ILE A 79 19.85 1.69 0.50
C ILE A 79 19.37 0.31 0.97
N GLU A 80 20.02 -0.77 0.54
CA GLU A 80 19.67 -2.14 0.96
C GLU A 80 19.72 -2.29 2.48
N GLU A 81 20.73 -1.75 3.17
CA GLU A 81 20.83 -1.77 4.63
C GLU A 81 19.66 -1.05 5.31
N LYS A 82 19.27 0.12 4.79
CA LYS A 82 18.14 0.88 5.32
C LYS A 82 16.81 0.19 5.09
N LEU A 83 16.65 -0.48 3.94
CA LEU A 83 15.47 -1.30 3.66
C LEU A 83 15.34 -2.45 4.68
N VAL A 84 16.45 -3.07 5.11
CA VAL A 84 16.40 -4.06 6.21
C VAL A 84 15.85 -3.42 7.48
N THR A 85 16.38 -2.26 7.87
CA THR A 85 15.97 -1.54 9.09
C THR A 85 14.50 -1.12 9.03
N LEU A 86 14.03 -0.68 7.86
CA LEU A 86 12.63 -0.35 7.60
C LEU A 86 11.74 -1.57 7.74
N VAL A 87 12.11 -2.70 7.15
CA VAL A 87 11.36 -3.97 7.26
C VAL A 87 11.26 -4.42 8.72
N GLU A 88 12.34 -4.33 9.50
CA GLU A 88 12.33 -4.68 10.93
C GLU A 88 11.43 -3.73 11.76
N SER A 89 11.48 -2.43 11.49
CA SER A 89 10.64 -1.44 12.17
C SER A 89 9.16 -1.65 11.83
N MET A 90 8.85 -1.94 10.56
CA MET A 90 7.50 -2.26 10.12
C MET A 90 6.97 -3.57 10.72
N ASP A 91 7.82 -4.59 10.92
CA ASP A 91 7.42 -5.83 11.62
C ASP A 91 6.96 -5.55 13.05
N LYS A 92 7.73 -4.74 13.77
CA LYS A 92 7.42 -4.33 15.14
C LYS A 92 6.11 -3.54 15.20
N ILE A 93 5.96 -2.53 14.34
CA ILE A 93 4.75 -1.71 14.25
C ILE A 93 3.53 -2.60 13.96
N ASN A 94 3.66 -3.50 12.98
CA ASN A 94 2.56 -4.42 12.66
C ASN A 94 2.22 -5.34 13.84
N GLY A 95 3.23 -5.95 14.46
CA GLY A 95 3.00 -6.80 15.63
C GLY A 95 2.39 -6.05 16.81
N ALA A 96 2.64 -4.75 16.92
CA ALA A 96 1.98 -3.92 17.93
C ALA A 96 0.53 -3.58 17.57
N ILE A 97 0.24 -3.34 16.29
CA ILE A 97 -1.12 -3.06 15.80
C ILE A 97 -2.03 -4.29 15.93
N PHE A 98 -1.54 -5.49 15.55
CA PHE A 98 -2.36 -6.70 15.39
C PHE A 98 -2.09 -7.82 16.41
N GLU A 99 -0.89 -7.91 17.00
CA GLU A 99 -0.46 -9.05 17.83
C GLU A 99 -0.21 -8.64 19.30
N GLU A 100 -0.80 -7.53 19.75
CA GLU A 100 -0.71 -6.97 21.11
C GLU A 100 0.73 -6.72 21.63
N LYS A 101 1.74 -6.64 20.75
CA LYS A 101 3.13 -6.38 21.16
C LYS A 101 3.29 -4.96 21.68
N VAL A 102 4.02 -4.80 22.77
CA VAL A 102 4.34 -3.48 23.34
C VAL A 102 5.61 -2.94 22.68
N ILE A 103 5.49 -1.79 22.03
CA ILE A 103 6.61 -1.07 21.41
C ILE A 103 6.54 0.42 21.76
N ASP A 104 7.66 1.13 21.62
CA ASP A 104 7.66 2.58 21.56
C ASP A 104 7.30 3.03 20.14
N PHE A 105 5.99 3.21 19.88
CA PHE A 105 5.49 3.62 18.56
C PHE A 105 6.13 4.91 18.06
N LYS A 106 6.37 5.87 18.95
CA LYS A 106 6.92 7.16 18.56
C LYS A 106 8.37 7.00 18.12
N ALA A 107 9.17 6.22 18.84
CA ALA A 107 10.54 5.91 18.47
C ALA A 107 10.60 5.14 17.15
N GLU A 108 9.79 4.10 16.97
CA GLU A 108 9.77 3.30 15.75
C GLU A 108 9.28 4.11 14.53
N LEU A 109 8.23 4.93 14.65
CA LEU A 109 7.79 5.81 13.56
C LEU A 109 8.83 6.88 13.22
N THR A 110 9.53 7.43 14.21
CA THR A 110 10.66 8.35 13.98
C THR A 110 11.79 7.64 13.24
N ASN A 111 12.10 6.40 13.60
CA ASN A 111 13.11 5.59 12.91
C ASN A 111 12.70 5.30 11.46
N VAL A 112 11.44 4.93 11.22
CA VAL A 112 10.92 4.71 9.85
C VAL A 112 11.01 6.00 9.04
N SER A 113 10.54 7.13 9.57
CA SER A 113 10.55 8.42 8.88
C SER A 113 11.97 8.86 8.51
N LYS A 114 12.91 8.71 9.45
CA LYS A 114 14.34 9.00 9.23
C LYS A 114 14.94 8.12 8.13
N ASN A 115 14.75 6.80 8.21
CA ASN A 115 15.28 5.88 7.20
C ASN A 115 14.65 6.11 5.82
N LEU A 116 13.36 6.44 5.74
CA LEU A 116 12.71 6.79 4.47
C LEU A 116 13.30 8.07 3.86
N LEU A 117 13.58 9.10 4.67
CA LEU A 117 14.25 10.32 4.20
C LEU A 117 15.66 10.03 3.67
N GLU A 118 16.41 9.19 4.36
CA GLU A 118 17.74 8.78 3.94
C GLU A 118 17.70 7.97 2.63
N VAL A 119 16.74 7.04 2.51
CA VAL A 119 16.51 6.29 1.26
C VAL A 119 16.12 7.24 0.12
N GLU A 120 15.20 8.19 0.35
CA GLU A 120 14.79 9.18 -0.64
C GLU A 120 16.01 9.96 -1.16
N THR A 121 16.90 10.37 -0.25
CA THR A 121 18.13 11.09 -0.57
C THR A 121 19.08 10.24 -1.42
N GLU A 122 19.38 9.02 -0.98
CA GLU A 122 20.31 8.12 -1.68
C GLU A 122 19.79 7.70 -3.06
N VAL A 123 18.49 7.43 -3.17
CA VAL A 123 17.86 7.11 -4.45
C VAL A 123 17.98 8.30 -5.43
N GLY A 124 17.86 9.54 -4.95
CA GLY A 124 18.13 10.74 -5.74
C GLY A 124 19.59 10.86 -6.20
N ILE A 125 20.56 10.53 -5.34
CA ILE A 125 21.98 10.51 -5.70
C ILE A 125 22.25 9.44 -6.77
N VAL A 126 21.73 8.23 -6.58
CA VAL A 126 21.83 7.13 -7.55
C VAL A 126 21.25 7.55 -8.91
N GLN A 127 20.09 8.22 -8.91
CA GLN A 127 19.48 8.76 -10.13
C GLN A 127 20.43 9.71 -10.87
N ALA A 128 20.99 10.69 -10.16
CA ALA A 128 21.90 11.68 -10.71
C ALA A 128 23.18 11.03 -11.28
N ARG A 129 23.73 10.04 -10.57
CA ARG A 129 24.89 9.28 -11.05
C ARG A 129 24.57 8.43 -12.27
N LEU A 130 23.42 7.75 -12.31
CA LEU A 130 22.97 7.01 -13.49
C LEU A 130 22.85 7.93 -14.71
N MET A 131 22.31 9.14 -14.55
CA MET A 131 22.28 10.15 -15.62
C MET A 131 23.68 10.60 -16.05
N GLY A 132 24.64 10.68 -15.11
CA GLY A 132 26.06 10.91 -15.41
C GLY A 132 26.67 9.78 -16.25
N VAL A 133 26.52 8.54 -15.78
CA VAL A 133 26.96 7.31 -16.45
C VAL A 133 26.39 7.21 -17.86
N ARG A 134 25.09 7.52 -18.02
CA ARG A 134 24.40 7.54 -19.32
C ARG A 134 25.11 8.39 -20.38
N LYS A 135 25.72 9.52 -20.01
CA LYS A 135 26.35 10.46 -20.95
C LYS A 135 27.54 9.83 -21.67
N TRP A 136 28.35 9.04 -20.97
CA TRP A 136 29.58 8.46 -21.51
C TRP A 136 29.46 6.97 -21.84
N MET A 137 28.39 6.29 -21.42
CA MET A 137 28.13 4.90 -21.73
C MET A 137 27.94 4.65 -23.25
N PRO A 138 28.51 3.57 -23.83
CA PRO A 138 28.21 3.16 -25.19
C PRO A 138 26.71 2.97 -25.44
N GLY A 139 26.26 3.32 -26.65
CA GLY A 139 24.84 3.36 -27.03
C GLY A 139 24.06 2.07 -26.75
N ARG A 140 24.71 0.90 -26.87
CA ARG A 140 24.09 -0.41 -26.61
C ARG A 140 23.57 -0.60 -25.18
N TRP A 141 24.09 0.15 -24.21
CA TRP A 141 23.74 0.06 -22.79
C TRP A 141 22.80 1.16 -22.32
N ARG A 142 22.59 2.20 -23.14
CA ARG A 142 21.70 3.31 -22.80
C ARG A 142 20.28 2.86 -22.49
N PRO A 143 19.67 1.90 -23.24
CA PRO A 143 18.33 1.43 -22.91
C PRO A 143 18.22 0.83 -21.49
N ASP A 144 19.25 0.15 -21.02
CA ASP A 144 19.22 -0.45 -19.68
C ASP A 144 19.47 0.60 -18.59
N ILE A 145 20.35 1.57 -18.83
CA ILE A 145 20.50 2.74 -17.93
C ILE A 145 19.20 3.54 -17.85
N ASP A 146 18.52 3.76 -18.98
CA ASP A 146 17.25 4.47 -19.05
C ASP A 146 16.18 3.74 -18.22
N LYS A 147 16.07 2.42 -18.35
CA LYS A 147 15.21 1.60 -17.47
C LYS A 147 15.59 1.75 -15.98
N GLY A 148 16.88 1.82 -15.68
CA GLY A 148 17.38 2.04 -14.32
C GLY A 148 16.93 3.39 -13.76
N ILE A 149 17.10 4.46 -14.53
CA ILE A 149 16.66 5.82 -14.18
C ILE A 149 15.14 5.86 -13.98
N ASP A 150 14.36 5.27 -14.88
CA ASP A 150 12.90 5.25 -14.78
C ASP A 150 12.42 4.53 -13.52
N MET A 151 13.02 3.40 -13.19
CA MET A 151 12.69 2.63 -11.99
C MET A 151 13.08 3.38 -10.71
N VAL A 152 14.25 4.00 -10.67
CA VAL A 152 14.69 4.84 -9.54
C VAL A 152 13.69 5.99 -9.35
N SER A 153 13.31 6.67 -10.44
CA SER A 153 12.33 7.76 -10.42
C SER A 153 10.98 7.33 -9.85
N LYS A 154 10.46 6.16 -10.26
CA LYS A 154 9.21 5.61 -9.74
C LYS A 154 9.27 5.29 -8.24
N ASN A 155 10.41 4.82 -7.75
CA ASN A 155 10.57 4.48 -6.33
C ASN A 155 10.73 5.73 -5.44
N ILE A 156 11.22 6.86 -5.97
CA ILE A 156 11.27 8.14 -5.21
C ILE A 156 9.87 8.57 -4.78
N ASP A 157 8.90 8.51 -5.70
CA ASP A 157 7.50 8.88 -5.40
C ASP A 157 6.91 7.97 -4.32
N LEU A 158 7.13 6.66 -4.43
CA LEU A 158 6.71 5.67 -3.42
C LEU A 158 7.31 5.98 -2.03
N VAL A 159 8.62 6.23 -1.95
CA VAL A 159 9.30 6.53 -0.68
C VAL A 159 8.78 7.85 -0.09
N SER A 160 8.55 8.87 -0.92
CA SER A 160 7.98 10.14 -0.49
C SER A 160 6.56 9.99 0.06
N LYS A 161 5.69 9.24 -0.63
CA LYS A 161 4.34 8.92 -0.14
C LYS A 161 4.38 8.16 1.19
N LEU A 162 5.23 7.13 1.31
CA LEU A 162 5.43 6.41 2.56
C LEU A 162 5.89 7.33 3.69
N ARG A 163 6.82 8.26 3.40
CA ARG A 163 7.29 9.23 4.40
C ARG A 163 6.18 10.16 4.86
N GLN A 164 5.35 10.66 3.94
CA GLN A 164 4.18 11.47 4.29
C GLN A 164 3.21 10.70 5.19
N LEU A 165 2.95 9.41 4.89
CA LEU A 165 2.12 8.55 5.73
C LEU A 165 2.67 8.42 7.16
N THR A 166 3.99 8.31 7.34
CA THR A 166 4.58 8.26 8.70
C THR A 166 4.26 9.49 9.55
N GLY A 167 4.02 10.65 8.92
CA GLY A 167 3.68 11.89 9.63
C GLY A 167 2.26 11.90 10.19
N VAL A 168 1.32 11.20 9.54
CA VAL A 168 -0.10 11.16 9.94
C VAL A 168 -0.46 9.92 10.76
N LEU A 169 0.34 8.85 10.69
CA LEU A 169 0.14 7.63 11.46
C LEU A 169 -0.05 7.85 12.97
N PRO A 170 0.68 8.77 13.66
CA PRO A 170 0.46 9.01 15.08
C PRO A 170 -0.98 9.43 15.43
N GLU A 171 -1.58 10.26 14.58
CA GLU A 171 -2.96 10.71 14.74
C GLU A 171 -3.93 9.56 14.40
N ILE A 172 -3.70 8.88 13.27
CA ILE A 172 -4.52 7.73 12.82
C ILE A 172 -4.59 6.63 13.88
N LEU A 173 -3.45 6.34 14.50
CA LEU A 173 -3.32 5.27 15.48
C LEU A 173 -3.69 5.69 16.91
N GLY A 174 -4.08 6.95 17.13
CA GLY A 174 -4.46 7.45 18.47
C GLY A 174 -3.31 7.39 19.48
N LEU A 175 -2.08 7.72 19.07
CA LEU A 175 -0.90 7.67 19.95
C LEU A 175 -0.91 8.75 21.06
N ASP A 176 -1.85 9.69 21.00
CA ASP A 176 -2.16 10.65 22.07
C ASP A 176 -3.07 10.06 23.18
N GLY A 177 -3.40 8.76 23.08
CA GLY A 177 -4.25 8.03 24.03
C GLY A 177 -5.76 8.14 23.72
N LYS A 178 -6.15 8.98 22.76
CA LYS A 178 -7.55 9.09 22.34
C LYS A 178 -7.90 7.95 21.41
N ARG A 179 -9.10 7.37 21.60
CA ARG A 179 -9.68 6.44 20.63
C ARG A 179 -10.01 7.20 19.35
N ARG A 180 -9.61 6.63 18.22
CA ARG A 180 -9.89 7.12 16.88
C ARG A 180 -10.76 6.13 16.14
N GLU A 181 -11.81 6.59 15.50
CA GLU A 181 -12.71 5.76 14.70
C GLU A 181 -12.74 6.26 13.25
N TYR A 182 -12.57 5.35 12.29
CA TYR A 182 -12.60 5.64 10.87
C TYR A 182 -13.69 4.81 10.21
N LEU A 183 -14.47 5.45 9.35
CA LEU A 183 -15.44 4.76 8.51
C LEU A 183 -14.75 4.28 7.24
N VAL A 184 -14.74 2.98 7.00
CA VAL A 184 -14.19 2.36 5.79
C VAL A 184 -15.35 2.04 4.85
N LEU A 185 -15.44 2.75 3.73
CA LEU A 185 -16.48 2.52 2.73
C LEU A 185 -16.03 1.43 1.78
N LEU A 186 -16.83 0.38 1.62
CA LEU A 186 -16.61 -0.66 0.62
C LEU A 186 -17.48 -0.35 -0.59
N GLN A 187 -16.82 0.03 -1.68
CA GLN A 187 -17.46 0.67 -2.83
C GLN A 187 -17.45 -0.25 -4.05
N ASN A 188 -18.54 -0.21 -4.82
CA ASN A 188 -18.66 -0.89 -6.09
C ASN A 188 -18.59 0.12 -7.24
N GLU A 189 -17.42 0.25 -7.88
CA GLU A 189 -17.23 1.17 -9.01
C GLU A 189 -17.99 0.76 -10.28
N MET A 190 -18.58 -0.44 -10.33
CA MET A 190 -19.52 -0.84 -11.41
C MET A 190 -20.82 -0.05 -11.35
N GLU A 191 -21.16 0.49 -10.17
CA GLU A 191 -22.36 1.29 -9.93
C GLU A 191 -21.96 2.74 -9.61
N LEU A 192 -21.68 3.51 -10.65
CA LEU A 192 -20.95 4.78 -10.59
C LEU A 192 -21.52 5.84 -9.64
N ARG A 193 -20.72 6.16 -8.61
CA ARG A 193 -20.77 7.40 -7.82
C ARG A 193 -19.38 8.03 -7.88
N ALA A 194 -19.31 9.34 -7.71
CA ALA A 194 -18.15 10.11 -8.16
C ALA A 194 -16.82 9.81 -7.43
N THR A 195 -16.86 9.18 -6.24
CA THR A 195 -15.64 8.92 -5.44
C THR A 195 -15.46 7.44 -5.11
N GLY A 196 -15.56 6.56 -6.11
CA GLY A 196 -15.26 5.13 -5.99
C GLY A 196 -16.44 4.18 -6.20
N GLY A 197 -17.63 4.68 -6.56
CA GLY A 197 -18.81 3.83 -6.79
C GLY A 197 -19.78 3.73 -5.62
N PHE A 198 -20.79 2.87 -5.75
CA PHE A 198 -21.86 2.69 -4.77
C PHE A 198 -21.33 2.20 -3.44
N ILE A 199 -21.72 2.83 -2.33
CA ILE A 199 -21.32 2.38 -0.99
C ILE A 199 -22.24 1.22 -0.60
N GLY A 200 -21.84 -0.01 -0.91
CA GLY A 200 -22.64 -1.20 -0.59
C GLY A 200 -22.44 -1.72 0.83
N SER A 201 -21.34 -1.35 1.48
CA SER A 201 -21.04 -1.74 2.86
C SER A 201 -20.12 -0.72 3.52
N TYR A 202 -20.10 -0.70 4.84
CA TYR A 202 -19.17 0.12 5.62
C TYR A 202 -18.55 -0.67 6.76
N GLY A 203 -17.32 -0.32 7.13
CA GLY A 203 -16.64 -0.81 8.30
C GLY A 203 -16.35 0.31 9.29
N VAL A 204 -16.39 0.04 10.59
CA VAL A 204 -15.91 0.99 11.62
C VAL A 204 -14.60 0.48 12.19
N LEU A 205 -13.51 1.14 11.80
CA LEU A 205 -12.14 0.82 12.18
C LEU A 205 -11.72 1.66 13.38
N SER A 206 -11.36 1.03 14.50
CA SER A 206 -11.03 1.74 15.74
C SER A 206 -9.58 1.53 16.14
N PHE A 207 -8.86 2.61 16.42
CA PHE A 207 -7.51 2.57 16.98
C PHE A 207 -7.43 3.28 18.32
N GLN A 208 -6.55 2.80 19.21
CA GLN A 208 -6.19 3.50 20.43
C GLN A 208 -4.79 3.07 20.88
N GLU A 209 -3.93 4.04 21.22
CA GLU A 209 -2.56 3.78 21.69
C GLU A 209 -1.75 2.88 20.73
N GLY A 210 -1.93 3.04 19.42
CA GLY A 210 -1.20 2.24 18.43
C GLY A 210 -1.85 0.91 18.09
N ARG A 211 -2.89 0.51 18.81
CA ARG A 211 -3.53 -0.81 18.66
C ARG A 211 -4.81 -0.73 17.87
N LEU A 212 -5.05 -1.75 17.07
CA LEU A 212 -6.37 -2.00 16.53
C LEU A 212 -7.29 -2.50 17.66
N ILE A 213 -8.41 -1.80 17.88
CA ILE A 213 -9.39 -2.14 18.91
C ILE A 213 -10.53 -2.98 18.34
N SER A 214 -11.03 -2.59 17.17
CA SER A 214 -12.11 -3.31 16.50
C SER A 214 -12.19 -2.92 15.05
N PHE A 215 -12.61 -3.88 14.22
CA PHE A 215 -13.08 -3.63 12.87
C PHE A 215 -14.34 -4.46 12.64
N ASP A 216 -15.47 -3.78 12.49
CA ASP A 216 -16.77 -4.42 12.23
C ASP A 216 -17.31 -3.90 10.91
N ILE A 217 -17.72 -4.81 10.02
CA ILE A 217 -18.24 -4.52 8.68
C ILE A 217 -19.71 -4.87 8.61
N LYS A 218 -20.49 -3.93 8.11
CA LYS A 218 -21.94 -4.00 7.99
C LYS A 218 -22.42 -3.58 6.62
N ASP A 219 -23.63 -4.02 6.31
CA ASP A 219 -24.33 -3.57 5.12
C ASP A 219 -24.78 -2.10 5.30
N VAL A 220 -24.69 -1.30 4.23
CA VAL A 220 -25.10 0.11 4.27
C VAL A 220 -26.58 0.27 4.62
N TYR A 221 -27.43 -0.67 4.19
CA TYR A 221 -28.87 -0.63 4.42
C TYR A 221 -29.23 -0.80 5.90
N GLU A 222 -28.35 -1.40 6.71
CA GLU A 222 -28.52 -1.44 8.16
C GLU A 222 -28.52 -0.02 8.75
N ALA A 223 -27.65 0.86 8.25
CA ALA A 223 -27.55 2.25 8.69
C ALA A 223 -28.66 3.12 8.07
N ASP A 224 -28.87 3.01 6.75
CA ASP A 224 -29.92 3.77 6.05
C ASP A 224 -31.31 3.55 6.69
N GLY A 225 -31.60 2.31 7.12
CA GLY A 225 -32.84 1.96 7.81
C GLY A 225 -33.03 2.60 9.20
N GLN A 226 -31.98 3.19 9.77
CA GLN A 226 -32.04 3.93 11.03
C GLN A 226 -32.26 5.44 10.84
N LEU A 227 -32.16 5.96 9.61
CA LEU A 227 -32.34 7.38 9.35
C LEU A 227 -33.74 7.84 9.79
N ARG A 228 -33.79 8.85 10.65
CA ARG A 228 -35.05 9.45 11.10
C ARG A 228 -35.38 10.68 10.27
N GLY A 229 -36.55 10.65 9.65
CA GLY A 229 -37.05 11.76 8.83
C GLY A 229 -36.67 11.61 7.36
N HIS A 230 -36.71 12.72 6.65
CA HIS A 230 -36.49 12.78 5.21
C HIS A 230 -35.36 13.75 4.90
N VAL A 231 -34.40 13.30 4.11
CA VAL A 231 -33.34 14.15 3.57
C VAL A 231 -33.58 14.24 2.07
N GLU A 232 -33.78 15.46 1.59
CA GLU A 232 -34.04 15.68 0.19
C GLU A 232 -32.79 15.39 -0.64
N PRO A 233 -32.85 14.46 -1.62
CA PRO A 233 -31.70 14.17 -2.45
C PRO A 233 -31.37 15.30 -3.41
N PRO A 234 -30.09 15.43 -3.82
CA PRO A 234 -29.72 16.21 -5.00
C PRO A 234 -30.60 15.84 -6.20
N GLU A 235 -30.91 16.83 -7.04
CA GLU A 235 -31.82 16.60 -8.18
C GLU A 235 -31.32 15.53 -9.14
N GLU A 236 -30.01 15.38 -9.26
CA GLU A 236 -29.41 14.35 -10.09
C GLU A 236 -29.70 12.95 -9.55
N ILE A 237 -29.65 12.75 -8.22
CA ILE A 237 -30.01 11.47 -7.60
C ILE A 237 -31.49 11.15 -7.85
N LYS A 238 -32.39 12.12 -7.67
CA LYS A 238 -33.82 11.91 -7.97
C LYS A 238 -34.06 11.56 -9.43
N ARG A 239 -33.44 12.31 -10.33
CA ARG A 239 -33.70 12.21 -11.76
C ARG A 239 -33.13 10.93 -12.36
N TYR A 240 -31.91 10.55 -11.94
CA TYR A 240 -31.18 9.45 -12.56
C TYR A 240 -31.30 8.13 -11.81
N LEU A 241 -31.39 8.16 -10.48
CA LEU A 241 -31.56 6.95 -9.66
C LEU A 241 -33.02 6.70 -9.28
N GLY A 242 -33.90 7.70 -9.39
CA GLY A 242 -35.30 7.58 -8.98
C GLY A 242 -35.49 7.53 -7.46
N GLU A 243 -34.44 7.85 -6.69
CA GLU A 243 -34.45 7.80 -5.24
C GLU A 243 -35.25 8.98 -4.68
N ALA A 244 -36.26 8.66 -3.86
CA ALA A 244 -37.08 9.68 -3.22
C ALA A 244 -36.34 10.35 -2.05
N GLY A 245 -35.48 9.62 -1.34
CA GLY A 245 -34.72 10.10 -0.18
C GLY A 245 -33.22 9.95 -0.37
N TRP A 246 -32.44 10.79 0.30
CA TRP A 246 -30.99 10.71 0.33
C TRP A 246 -30.51 9.96 1.57
N PHE A 247 -29.53 9.07 1.38
CA PHE A 247 -29.02 8.18 2.42
C PHE A 247 -27.51 8.00 2.29
N MET A 248 -26.86 7.39 3.29
CA MET A 248 -25.41 7.18 3.29
C MET A 248 -24.91 6.45 2.04
N ARG A 249 -25.67 5.47 1.52
CA ARG A 249 -25.32 4.69 0.33
C ARG A 249 -25.00 5.51 -0.93
N ASP A 250 -25.55 6.72 -1.04
CA ASP A 250 -25.36 7.66 -2.15
C ASP A 250 -24.79 9.01 -1.68
N ALA A 251 -24.25 9.09 -0.46
CA ALA A 251 -23.68 10.32 0.09
C ALA A 251 -22.36 10.73 -0.60
N ASN A 252 -21.76 9.85 -1.40
CA ASN A 252 -20.57 10.10 -2.19
C ASN A 252 -20.84 10.60 -3.63
N TRP A 253 -21.97 11.25 -3.83
CA TRP A 253 -22.39 11.78 -5.13
C TRP A 253 -21.47 12.89 -5.67
N LYS A 254 -20.86 13.68 -4.79
CA LYS A 254 -20.00 14.82 -5.18
C LYS A 254 -18.62 14.32 -5.61
N ALA A 255 -18.05 14.89 -6.66
CA ALA A 255 -16.72 14.49 -7.16
C ALA A 255 -15.54 14.79 -6.22
N SER A 256 -15.74 15.61 -5.18
CA SER A 256 -14.70 15.90 -4.19
C SER A 256 -14.79 14.91 -3.04
N PHE A 257 -13.81 14.00 -2.90
CA PHE A 257 -13.76 13.04 -1.79
C PHE A 257 -13.83 13.73 -0.41
N PRO A 258 -13.10 14.82 -0.12
CA PRO A 258 -13.24 15.51 1.16
C PRO A 258 -14.64 16.06 1.45
N GLN A 259 -15.41 16.43 0.42
CA GLN A 259 -16.79 16.89 0.60
C GLN A 259 -17.75 15.72 0.77
N SER A 260 -17.61 14.67 -0.03
CA SER A 260 -18.35 13.41 0.10
C SER A 260 -18.11 12.75 1.45
N ALA A 261 -16.88 12.75 1.96
CA ALA A 261 -16.55 12.25 3.28
C ALA A 261 -17.30 12.98 4.40
N LYS A 262 -17.48 14.31 4.30
CA LYS A 262 -18.28 15.08 5.26
C LYS A 262 -19.76 14.71 5.21
N ASP A 263 -20.30 14.53 4.00
CA ASP A 263 -21.70 14.12 3.82
C ASP A 263 -21.91 12.71 4.40
N VAL A 264 -21.01 11.78 4.11
CA VAL A 264 -20.99 10.42 4.68
C VAL A 264 -20.90 10.45 6.21
N GLN A 265 -19.99 11.23 6.80
CA GLN A 265 -19.88 11.36 8.26
C GLN A 265 -21.17 11.91 8.88
N TRP A 266 -21.80 12.87 8.21
CA TRP A 266 -23.07 13.43 8.64
C TRP A 266 -24.19 12.38 8.61
N PHE A 267 -24.30 11.61 7.52
CA PHE A 267 -25.28 10.52 7.43
C PHE A 267 -25.03 9.46 8.50
N PHE A 268 -23.79 9.01 8.66
CA PHE A 268 -23.42 8.05 9.70
C PHE A 268 -23.80 8.53 11.11
N GLU A 269 -23.61 9.84 11.40
CA GLU A 269 -24.07 10.41 12.67
C GLU A 269 -25.60 10.41 12.80
N LYS A 270 -26.35 10.70 11.73
CA LYS A 270 -27.81 10.74 11.75
C LYS A 270 -28.46 9.36 11.79
N GLU A 271 -27.85 8.39 11.13
CA GLU A 271 -28.30 7.01 11.05
C GLU A 271 -27.90 6.24 12.30
N MET A 272 -26.63 6.31 12.70
CA MET A 272 -26.08 5.46 13.76
C MET A 272 -25.88 6.17 15.10
N GLY A 273 -26.08 7.49 15.16
CA GLY A 273 -25.88 8.27 16.39
C GLY A 273 -24.43 8.33 16.86
N ARG A 274 -23.47 8.05 15.97
CA ARG A 274 -22.03 7.96 16.26
C ARG A 274 -21.23 8.88 15.36
N LYS A 275 -20.16 9.47 15.90
CA LYS A 275 -19.19 10.25 15.13
C LYS A 275 -17.93 9.43 14.89
N VAL A 276 -17.28 9.69 13.77
CA VAL A 276 -15.99 9.12 13.39
C VAL A 276 -15.01 10.25 13.06
N ASP A 277 -13.71 10.01 13.27
CA ASP A 277 -12.62 10.95 13.03
C ASP A 277 -12.28 11.11 11.54
N GLY A 278 -12.61 10.12 10.70
CA GLY A 278 -12.36 10.18 9.26
C GLY A 278 -13.07 9.12 8.44
N VAL A 279 -12.87 9.19 7.12
CA VAL A 279 -13.47 8.28 6.13
C VAL A 279 -12.37 7.78 5.19
N ILE A 280 -12.38 6.48 4.91
CA ILE A 280 -11.47 5.78 4.00
C ILE A 280 -12.35 5.12 2.92
N GLY A 281 -12.10 5.41 1.65
CA GLY A 281 -12.76 4.73 0.52
C GLY A 281 -11.94 3.52 0.07
N VAL A 282 -12.61 2.39 -0.16
CA VAL A 282 -12.01 1.15 -0.68
C VAL A 282 -12.93 0.61 -1.76
N ASP A 283 -12.53 0.76 -3.02
CA ASP A 283 -13.24 0.23 -4.18
C ASP A 283 -12.70 -1.16 -4.58
N LEU A 284 -13.28 -1.77 -5.63
CA LEU A 284 -12.87 -3.10 -6.08
C LEU A 284 -11.45 -3.09 -6.68
N ALA A 285 -10.95 -1.97 -7.19
CA ALA A 285 -9.58 -1.84 -7.66
C ALA A 285 -8.58 -1.97 -6.50
N VAL A 286 -8.87 -1.32 -5.36
CA VAL A 286 -8.11 -1.49 -4.12
C VAL A 286 -8.21 -2.93 -3.63
N VAL A 287 -9.42 -3.52 -3.57
CA VAL A 287 -9.62 -4.92 -3.16
C VAL A 287 -8.85 -5.89 -4.06
N LYS A 288 -8.83 -5.67 -5.37
CA LYS A 288 -8.04 -6.44 -6.34
C LYS A 288 -6.55 -6.35 -6.06
N SER A 289 -6.06 -5.17 -5.69
CA SER A 289 -4.67 -4.95 -5.24
C SER A 289 -4.36 -5.77 -3.99
N MET A 290 -5.29 -5.80 -3.02
CA MET A 290 -5.15 -6.63 -1.82
C MET A 290 -5.13 -8.14 -2.16
N LEU A 291 -6.02 -8.60 -3.04
CA LEU A 291 -6.09 -10.00 -3.51
C LEU A 291 -4.83 -10.45 -4.27
N ASN A 292 -4.12 -9.52 -4.93
CA ASN A 292 -2.80 -9.83 -5.51
C ASN A 292 -1.77 -10.22 -4.43
N ALA A 293 -1.88 -9.68 -3.22
CA ALA A 293 -0.95 -9.91 -2.13
C ALA A 293 -1.36 -11.10 -1.22
N THR A 294 -2.65 -11.20 -0.91
CA THR A 294 -3.22 -12.29 -0.09
C THR A 294 -3.33 -13.59 -0.87
N GLY A 295 -3.54 -13.50 -2.18
CA GLY A 295 -4.02 -14.62 -2.99
C GLY A 295 -5.53 -14.81 -2.84
N PRO A 296 -6.07 -15.88 -3.43
CA PRO A 296 -7.50 -16.15 -3.43
C PRO A 296 -8.07 -16.38 -2.02
N ILE A 297 -9.26 -15.84 -1.76
CA ILE A 297 -9.96 -15.88 -0.47
C ILE A 297 -11.28 -16.63 -0.60
N PHE A 298 -11.56 -17.52 0.34
CA PHE A 298 -12.86 -18.20 0.39
C PHE A 298 -13.86 -17.36 1.20
N VAL A 299 -15.04 -17.08 0.65
CA VAL A 299 -16.10 -16.31 1.31
C VAL A 299 -17.22 -17.28 1.74
N PRO A 300 -17.28 -17.68 3.03
CA PRO A 300 -18.13 -18.80 3.48
C PRO A 300 -19.62 -18.60 3.22
N ASP A 301 -20.13 -17.39 3.43
CA ASP A 301 -21.56 -17.06 3.27
C ASP A 301 -22.05 -17.25 1.84
N PHE A 302 -21.14 -17.13 0.87
CA PHE A 302 -21.39 -17.26 -0.56
C PHE A 302 -20.90 -18.59 -1.13
N LYS A 303 -20.09 -19.32 -0.37
CA LYS A 303 -19.41 -20.57 -0.80
C LYS A 303 -18.57 -20.38 -2.07
N GLU A 304 -18.06 -19.17 -2.25
CA GLU A 304 -17.27 -18.77 -3.41
C GLU A 304 -15.81 -18.56 -3.04
N LYS A 305 -14.93 -18.82 -4.01
CA LYS A 305 -13.51 -18.48 -3.90
C LYS A 305 -13.24 -17.26 -4.79
N ILE A 306 -12.91 -16.15 -4.16
CA ILE A 306 -12.69 -14.87 -4.81
C ILE A 306 -11.20 -14.62 -4.99
N ASP A 307 -10.81 -14.27 -6.21
CA ASP A 307 -9.48 -13.86 -6.56
C ASP A 307 -9.51 -12.58 -7.41
N LYS A 308 -8.33 -12.10 -7.79
CA LYS A 308 -8.17 -10.87 -8.57
C LYS A 308 -8.83 -10.92 -9.96
N ASP A 309 -9.09 -12.12 -10.48
CA ASP A 309 -9.53 -12.36 -11.85
C ASP A 309 -11.05 -12.48 -11.90
N ASN A 310 -11.68 -13.05 -10.87
CA ASN A 310 -13.14 -13.16 -10.78
C ASN A 310 -13.84 -12.11 -9.90
N LEU A 311 -13.10 -11.26 -9.15
CA LEU A 311 -13.66 -10.26 -8.23
C LEU A 311 -14.82 -9.44 -8.83
N TYR A 312 -14.60 -8.85 -10.01
CA TYR A 312 -15.57 -7.96 -10.65
C TYR A 312 -16.82 -8.70 -11.10
N GLU A 313 -16.65 -9.89 -11.70
CA GLU A 313 -17.77 -10.73 -12.13
C GLU A 313 -18.64 -11.14 -10.94
N GLN A 314 -18.00 -11.50 -9.82
CA GLN A 314 -18.70 -11.91 -8.61
C GLN A 314 -19.39 -10.72 -7.93
N ALA A 315 -18.73 -9.56 -7.86
CA ALA A 315 -19.32 -8.34 -7.32
C ALA A 315 -20.59 -7.95 -8.12
N GLU A 316 -20.53 -8.00 -9.45
CA GLU A 316 -21.66 -7.70 -10.32
C GLU A 316 -22.78 -8.73 -10.16
N PHE A 317 -22.44 -10.03 -10.22
CA PHE A 317 -23.41 -11.11 -10.06
C PHE A 317 -24.21 -10.98 -8.76
N TYR A 318 -23.54 -10.66 -7.64
CA TYR A 318 -24.21 -10.51 -6.36
C TYR A 318 -24.91 -9.17 -6.16
N SER A 319 -24.56 -8.12 -6.94
CA SER A 319 -25.34 -6.87 -6.98
C SER A 319 -26.64 -7.05 -7.78
N GLU A 320 -26.57 -7.68 -8.96
CA GLU A 320 -27.73 -7.86 -9.86
C GLU A 320 -28.69 -8.98 -9.43
N SER A 321 -28.22 -9.96 -8.64
CA SER A 321 -29.02 -11.09 -8.16
C SER A 321 -30.07 -10.65 -7.12
N LYS A 322 -31.13 -9.98 -7.59
CA LYS A 322 -32.32 -9.47 -6.89
C LYS A 322 -32.24 -9.57 -5.36
N PHE A 323 -31.60 -8.57 -4.76
CA PHE A 323 -31.86 -8.17 -3.39
C PHE A 323 -33.34 -7.74 -3.28
N PHE A 324 -34.13 -8.38 -2.41
CA PHE A 324 -35.51 -7.96 -2.15
C PHE A 324 -35.57 -7.15 -0.85
N PRO A 325 -36.22 -5.95 -0.85
CA PRO A 325 -36.37 -5.13 0.35
C PRO A 325 -37.06 -5.93 1.48
N GLY A 326 -36.44 -5.95 2.67
CA GLY A 326 -36.91 -6.76 3.82
C GLY A 326 -36.15 -8.08 4.03
N SER A 327 -35.16 -8.39 3.18
CA SER A 327 -34.17 -9.45 3.44
C SER A 327 -33.24 -9.04 4.60
N VAL A 328 -33.67 -9.27 5.84
CA VAL A 328 -32.87 -9.12 7.07
C VAL A 328 -31.76 -10.17 7.24
N GLN A 329 -31.39 -10.90 6.18
CA GLN A 329 -30.66 -12.17 6.33
C GLN A 329 -29.50 -12.43 5.35
N LYS A 330 -29.08 -11.47 4.54
CA LYS A 330 -27.89 -11.66 3.70
C LYS A 330 -26.93 -10.51 3.87
N ALA A 331 -25.77 -10.79 4.43
CA ALA A 331 -24.62 -9.90 4.33
C ALA A 331 -24.40 -9.57 2.85
N SER A 332 -24.16 -8.31 2.52
CA SER A 332 -23.66 -7.94 1.19
C SER A 332 -22.40 -8.75 0.86
N PHE A 333 -22.22 -9.11 -0.41
CA PHE A 333 -21.01 -9.77 -0.90
C PHE A 333 -19.74 -9.04 -0.47
N LEU A 334 -19.75 -7.70 -0.54
CA LEU A 334 -18.62 -6.87 -0.12
C LEU A 334 -18.40 -6.93 1.40
N SER A 335 -19.46 -7.03 2.20
CA SER A 335 -19.34 -7.24 3.64
C SER A 335 -18.67 -8.59 3.96
N GLY A 336 -19.11 -9.68 3.31
CA GLY A 336 -18.53 -11.01 3.49
C GLY A 336 -17.07 -11.07 3.05
N LEU A 337 -16.78 -10.56 1.85
CA LEU A 337 -15.42 -10.50 1.31
C LEU A 337 -14.51 -9.61 2.17
N GLY A 338 -14.96 -8.43 2.56
CA GLY A 338 -14.19 -7.48 3.38
C GLY A 338 -13.79 -8.09 4.73
N LYS A 339 -14.69 -8.84 5.37
CA LYS A 339 -14.40 -9.54 6.65
C LYS A 339 -13.30 -10.58 6.47
N GLN A 340 -13.41 -11.43 5.45
CA GLN A 340 -12.41 -12.46 5.17
C GLN A 340 -11.07 -11.85 4.76
N LEU A 341 -11.10 -10.82 3.91
CA LEU A 341 -9.91 -10.09 3.48
C LEU A 341 -9.18 -9.44 4.64
N PHE A 342 -9.90 -8.84 5.57
CA PHE A 342 -9.31 -8.26 6.78
C PHE A 342 -8.58 -9.30 7.63
N MET A 343 -9.18 -10.49 7.83
CA MET A 343 -8.54 -11.59 8.58
C MET A 343 -7.29 -12.13 7.86
N GLU A 344 -7.34 -12.27 6.53
CA GLU A 344 -6.16 -12.69 5.77
C GLU A 344 -5.03 -11.64 5.82
N ILE A 345 -5.38 -10.35 5.82
CA ILE A 345 -4.41 -9.24 5.91
C ILE A 345 -3.67 -9.24 7.25
N SER A 346 -4.36 -9.48 8.38
CA SER A 346 -3.71 -9.52 9.69
C SER A 346 -2.65 -10.62 9.76
N ASP A 347 -2.90 -11.74 9.08
CA ASP A 347 -2.08 -12.95 9.13
C ASP A 347 -0.99 -13.01 8.05
N LEU A 348 -0.88 -11.97 7.21
CA LEU A 348 0.10 -11.94 6.12
C LEU A 348 1.54 -12.10 6.60
N LYS A 349 2.32 -12.83 5.81
CA LYS A 349 3.77 -12.89 5.99
C LYS A 349 4.43 -11.58 5.55
N MET A 350 5.60 -11.29 6.09
CA MET A 350 6.37 -10.06 5.79
C MET A 350 6.48 -9.74 4.29
N GLY A 351 6.90 -10.68 3.44
CA GLY A 351 7.00 -10.44 1.99
C GLY A 351 5.65 -10.12 1.33
N GLN A 352 4.55 -10.69 1.81
CA GLN A 352 3.20 -10.37 1.34
C GLN A 352 2.74 -9.00 1.85
N ARG A 353 3.08 -8.64 3.09
CA ARG A 353 2.82 -7.30 3.65
C ARG A 353 3.50 -6.20 2.85
N TRP A 354 4.74 -6.44 2.39
CA TRP A 354 5.43 -5.50 1.50
C TRP A 354 4.72 -5.34 0.15
N ASN A 355 4.30 -6.45 -0.47
CA ASN A 355 3.55 -6.40 -1.72
C ASN A 355 2.19 -5.70 -1.55
N LEU A 356 1.51 -5.94 -0.42
CA LEU A 356 0.29 -5.24 -0.04
C LEU A 356 0.54 -3.73 0.11
N ALA A 357 1.50 -3.34 0.93
CA ALA A 357 1.82 -1.93 1.18
C ALA A 357 2.16 -1.19 -0.12
N ARG A 358 2.97 -1.80 -0.98
CA ARG A 358 3.28 -1.26 -2.32
C ARG A 358 2.02 -1.12 -3.17
N GLY A 359 1.22 -2.18 -3.25
CA GLY A 359 -0.01 -2.19 -4.03
C GLY A 359 -1.04 -1.18 -3.54
N LEU A 360 -1.09 -0.89 -2.24
CA LEU A 360 -1.96 0.13 -1.66
C LEU A 360 -1.46 1.55 -1.94
N VAL A 361 -0.15 1.81 -1.85
CA VAL A 361 0.40 3.13 -2.19
C VAL A 361 0.29 3.43 -3.68
N ASP A 362 0.39 2.41 -4.54
CA ASP A 362 0.24 2.56 -5.99
C ASP A 362 -1.20 2.97 -6.39
N VAL A 363 -2.21 2.61 -5.58
CA VAL A 363 -3.63 2.96 -5.80
C VAL A 363 -4.13 4.10 -4.89
N LEU A 364 -3.25 4.69 -4.07
CA LEU A 364 -3.60 5.82 -3.21
C LEU A 364 -3.64 7.10 -4.03
N GLU A 365 -4.78 7.79 -4.01
CA GLU A 365 -5.02 9.08 -4.67
C GLU A 365 -4.83 10.29 -3.75
#